data_AF-A0A396GRM8-F1
#
_entry.id   AF-A0A396GRM8-F1
#
_cell.length_a   1.000
_cell.length_b   1.000
_cell.length_c   1.000
_cell.angle_alpha   90.00
_cell.angle_beta   90.00
_cell.angle_gamma   90.00
#
_symmetry.space_group_name_H-M   'P 1'
#
loop_
_entity.id
_entity.type
_entity.pdbx_description
1 polymer ?
#
loop_
_entity_poly.entity_id
_entity_poly.type
_entity_poly.pdbx_seq_one_letter_code
_entity_poly.pdbx_strand_id
1 'polypeptide(L)' 'MYLVHMFFYAFIIFLSAPLPSVRSDFPCKTKADCLQHIYYIVECIFGFCQYFKPLKHSV' A
#
# COMPACT_ATOMS: atom_id res chain seq x y z
N MET A 1 -9.20 -12.53 32.86
CA MET A 1 -9.50 -11.15 32.40
C MET A 1 -8.39 -10.53 31.55
N TYR A 2 -7.11 -10.67 31.89
CA TYR A 2 -5.99 -10.11 31.11
C TYR A 2 -5.88 -10.61 29.65
N LEU A 3 -6.17 -11.89 29.41
CA LEU A 3 -6.12 -12.50 28.08
C LEU A 3 -7.12 -11.87 27.10
N VAL A 4 -8.31 -11.52 27.61
CA VAL A 4 -9.37 -10.84 26.83
C VAL A 4 -8.92 -9.42 26.44
N HIS A 5 -8.25 -8.72 27.36
CA HIS A 5 -7.68 -7.39 27.08
C HIS A 5 -6.59 -7.44 26.00
N MET A 6 -5.70 -8.43 26.06
CA MET A 6 -4.64 -8.60 25.07
C MET A 6 -5.20 -8.88 23.67
N PHE A 7 -6.28 -9.67 23.57
CA PHE A 7 -6.98 -9.93 22.32
C PHE A 7 -7.63 -8.68 21.73
N PHE A 8 -8.32 -7.88 22.55
CA PHE A 8 -8.91 -6.62 22.10
C PHE A 8 -7.85 -5.66 21.57
N TYR A 9 -6.71 -5.54 22.26
CA TYR A 9 -5.62 -4.67 21.84
C TYR A 9 -5.02 -5.11 20.49
N ALA A 10 -4.76 -6.40 20.31
CA ALA A 10 -4.24 -6.94 19.05
C ALA A 10 -5.24 -6.74 17.88
N PHE A 11 -6.53 -6.90 18.15
CA PHE A 11 -7.58 -6.68 17.16
C PHE A 11 -7.70 -5.21 16.74
N ILE A 12 -7.65 -4.28 17.69
CA ILE A 12 -7.63 -2.84 17.43
C ILE A 12 -6.37 -2.47 16.62
N ILE A 13 -5.19 -3.01 16.96
CA ILE A 13 -3.95 -2.77 16.19
C ILE A 13 -4.10 -3.26 14.74
N PHE A 14 -4.68 -4.45 14.53
CA PHE A 14 -4.89 -4.99 13.19
C PHE A 14 -5.89 -4.15 12.38
N LEU A 15 -6.97 -3.66 13.00
CA LEU A 15 -7.96 -2.79 12.36
C LEU A 15 -7.46 -1.37 12.11
N SER A 16 -6.59 -0.87 13.00
CA SER A 16 -5.98 0.46 12.90
C SER A 16 -4.77 0.46 11.98
N ALA A 17 -4.19 -0.72 11.71
CA ALA A 17 -3.15 -0.87 10.72
C ALA A 17 -3.74 -0.35 9.41
N PRO A 18 -3.16 0.72 8.84
CA PRO A 18 -3.68 1.29 7.62
C PRO A 18 -3.64 0.17 6.57
N LEU A 19 -4.81 -0.30 6.15
CA LEU A 19 -4.89 -1.07 4.92
C LEU A 19 -4.18 -0.22 3.87
N PRO A 20 -3.29 -0.81 3.04
CA PRO A 20 -2.61 -0.06 2.00
C PRO A 20 -3.70 0.71 1.26
N SER A 21 -3.61 2.05 1.41
CA SER A 21 -4.62 2.99 0.96
C SER A 21 -5.01 2.56 -0.44
N VAL A 22 -6.28 2.18 -0.61
CA VAL A 22 -6.87 1.75 -1.89
C VAL A 22 -6.71 2.92 -2.85
N ARG A 23 -5.52 3.04 -3.44
CA ARG A 23 -5.15 4.08 -4.38
C ARG A 23 -5.14 3.43 -5.74
N SER A 24 -6.36 3.03 -6.13
CA SER A 24 -6.73 2.72 -7.51
C SER A 24 -5.78 1.73 -8.19
N ASP A 25 -5.57 0.58 -7.56
CA ASP A 25 -4.56 -0.34 -8.02
C ASP A 25 -5.16 -1.38 -8.96
N PHE A 26 -4.82 -1.28 -10.25
CA PHE A 26 -4.96 -2.40 -11.16
C PHE A 26 -4.19 -3.61 -10.57
N PRO A 27 -4.77 -4.83 -10.62
CA PRO A 27 -4.08 -6.02 -10.15
C PRO A 27 -2.83 -6.26 -11.02
N CYS A 28 -1.70 -6.54 -10.38
CA CYS A 28 -0.44 -6.82 -11.08
C CYS A 28 0.22 -8.09 -10.55
N LYS A 29 0.86 -8.82 -11.46
CA LYS A 29 1.77 -9.92 -11.13
C LYS A 29 3.22 -9.45 -11.21
N THR A 30 3.50 -8.55 -12.15
CA THR A 30 4.81 -7.95 -12.37
C THR A 30 4.67 -6.47 -12.65
N LYS A 31 5.76 -5.70 -12.52
CA LYS A 31 5.76 -4.26 -12.88
C LYS A 31 5.36 -3.98 -14.34
N ALA A 32 5.47 -4.97 -15.23
CA ALA A 32 5.12 -4.84 -16.64
C ALA A 32 3.61 -4.91 -16.90
N ASP A 33 2.83 -5.44 -15.95
CA ASP A 33 1.36 -5.39 -16.00
C ASP A 33 0.81 -3.99 -15.74
N CYS A 34 1.62 -3.12 -15.14
CA CYS A 34 1.21 -1.78 -14.78
C CYS A 34 1.50 -0.78 -15.91
N LEU A 35 0.54 0.11 -16.18
CA LEU A 35 0.69 1.17 -17.19
C LEU A 35 1.80 2.13 -16.79
N GLN A 36 2.89 2.13 -17.55
CA GLN A 36 4.02 3.00 -17.27
C GLN A 36 3.70 4.45 -17.70
N HIS A 37 3.55 5.35 -16.73
CA HIS A 37 3.40 6.78 -17.01
C HIS A 37 4.72 7.52 -16.83
N ILE A 38 5.10 8.36 -17.81
CA ILE A 38 6.38 9.11 -17.82
C ILE A 38 6.59 9.97 -16.55
N TYR A 39 5.50 10.41 -15.91
CA TYR A 39 5.52 11.27 -14.73
C TYR A 39 5.48 10.51 -13.39
N TYR A 40 5.37 9.18 -13.40
CA TYR A 40 5.17 8.38 -12.19
C TYR A 40 6.08 7.16 -12.20
N ILE A 41 6.73 6.89 -11.06
CA ILE A 41 7.41 5.63 -10.81
C ILE A 41 6.33 4.61 -10.45
N VAL A 42 6.34 3.47 -11.12
CA VAL A 42 5.34 2.41 -10.96
C VAL A 42 5.99 1.19 -10.35
N GLU A 43 5.42 0.71 -9.25
CA GLU A 43 5.83 -0.55 -8.59
C GLU A 43 4.62 -1.46 -8.34
N CYS A 44 4.86 -2.76 -8.40
CA CYS A 44 3.86 -3.78 -8.07
C CYS A 44 4.06 -4.22 -6.62
N ILE A 45 3.20 -3.76 -5.70
CA ILE A 45 3.34 -3.98 -4.26
C ILE A 45 2.05 -4.64 -3.76
N PHE A 46 2.17 -5.76 -3.03
CA PHE A 46 1.01 -6.57 -2.58
C PHE A 46 0.05 -7.03 -3.70
N GLY A 47 0.54 -7.16 -4.94
CA GLY A 47 -0.27 -7.55 -6.10
C GLY A 47 -1.06 -6.40 -6.74
N PHE A 48 -0.67 -5.16 -6.44
CA PHE A 48 -1.36 -3.94 -6.81
C PHE A 48 -0.37 -2.89 -7.37
N CYS A 49 -0.75 -2.22 -8.46
CA CYS A 49 0.06 -1.20 -9.13
C CYS A 49 0.06 0.14 -8.37
N GLN A 50 1.14 0.45 -7.66
CA GLN A 50 1.32 1.73 -6.99
C GLN A 50 2.07 2.74 -7.88
N TYR A 51 1.50 3.94 -8.00
CA TYR A 51 2.04 5.06 -8.77
C TYR A 51 2.59 6.13 -7.82
N PHE A 52 3.92 6.25 -7.76
CA PHE A 52 4.63 7.27 -6.99
C PHE A 52 4.99 8.44 -7.88
N LYS A 53 4.71 9.67 -7.44
CA LYS A 53 5.31 10.85 -8.09
C LYS A 53 6.81 10.81 -7.74
N PRO A 54 7.72 10.84 -8.72
CA PRO A 54 9.12 11.06 -8.41
C PRO A 54 9.19 12.39 -7.66
N LEU A 55 9.74 12.38 -6.44
CA LEU A 55 10.00 13.61 -5.70
C LEU A 55 10.80 14.51 -6.66
N LYS A 56 10.20 15.61 -7.10
CA LYS A 56 10.99 16.72 -7.63
C LYS A 56 11.94 17.10 -6.52
N HIS A 57 13.21 16.76 -6.67
CA HIS A 57 14.26 17.37 -5.88
C HIS A 57 14.17 18.86 -6.19
N SER A 58 13.55 19.62 -5.28
CA SER A 58 13.59 21.08 -5.34
C SER A 58 15.03 21.45 -5.02
N VAL A 59 15.81 21.66 -6.08
CA VAL A 59 17.11 22.34 -6.02
C VAL A 59 16.85 23.77 -5.56
#